data_AF-A0A947UD72-F1
#
_entry.id   AF-A0A947UD72-F1
#
_cell.length_a   1.000
_cell.length_b   1.000
_cell.length_c   1.000
_cell.angle_alpha   90.00
_cell.angle_beta   90.00
_cell.angle_gamma   90.00
#
_symmetry.space_group_name_H-M   'P 1'
#
loop_
_entity.id
_entity.type
_entity.pdbx_description
1 polymer ?
#
loop_
_entity_poly.entity_id
_entity_poly.type
_entity_poly.pdbx_seq_one_letter_code
_entity_poly.pdbx_strand_id
1 'polypeptide(L)'
;TQVEAVLDGVAEVSETVVYGVEVANTNGRAGMACIRLACAPEDFDFQTLLTHLRQVLPAYAVPLFLRLSAEMETTGTFKHKKAPLKEQAYDLERCSDPLYAWLPGSDRYVPLTRELQAAIAAGHYRY
;
A
#
# COMPACT_ATOMS: atom_id res chain seq x y z
N THR A 1 0.34 -12.24 -7.80
CA THR A 1 -1.12 -12.15 -7.53
C THR A 1 -1.76 -11.28 -8.59
N GLN A 2 -3.08 -11.31 -8.77
CA GLN A 2 -3.74 -10.43 -9.76
C GLN A 2 -3.48 -8.95 -9.45
N VAL A 3 -3.44 -8.58 -8.17
CA VAL A 3 -3.12 -7.20 -7.73
C VAL A 3 -1.68 -6.81 -8.08
N GLU A 4 -0.70 -7.68 -7.82
CA GLU A 4 0.70 -7.46 -8.25
C GLU A 4 0.79 -7.27 -9.76
N ALA A 5 0.12 -8.12 -10.56
CA ALA A 5 0.16 -8.02 -12.02
C ALA A 5 -0.45 -6.72 -12.58
N VAL A 6 -1.50 -6.19 -11.93
CA VAL A 6 -2.08 -4.90 -12.31
C VAL A 6 -1.13 -3.75 -11.96
N LEU A 7 -0.53 -3.79 -10.77
CA LEU A 7 0.41 -2.76 -10.32
C LEU A 7 1.70 -2.76 -11.15
N ASP A 8 2.24 -3.93 -11.49
CA ASP A 8 3.41 -4.08 -12.36
C ASP A 8 3.13 -3.66 -13.81
N GLY A 9 1.85 -3.50 -14.20
CA GLY A 9 1.44 -2.98 -15.50
C GLY A 9 1.42 -1.45 -15.60
N VAL A 10 1.60 -0.74 -14.47
CA VAL A 10 1.69 0.72 -14.42
C VAL A 10 3.11 1.13 -14.82
N ALA A 11 3.25 2.02 -15.80
CA ALA A 11 4.54 2.34 -16.43
C ALA A 11 5.59 2.87 -15.42
N GLU A 12 5.14 3.59 -14.40
CA GLU A 12 5.96 4.19 -13.36
C GLU A 12 6.26 3.24 -12.20
N VAL A 13 5.73 2.01 -12.21
CA VAL A 13 5.99 0.98 -11.19
C VAL A 13 6.99 -0.03 -11.75
N SER A 14 8.10 -0.22 -11.04
CA SER A 14 9.16 -1.16 -11.44
C SER A 14 9.07 -2.50 -10.73
N GLU A 15 8.62 -2.52 -9.47
CA GLU A 15 8.46 -3.75 -8.68
C GLU A 15 7.29 -3.61 -7.70
N THR A 16 6.53 -4.69 -7.51
CA THR A 16 5.41 -4.75 -6.57
C THR A 16 5.47 -5.98 -5.67
N VAL A 17 5.14 -5.78 -4.38
CA VAL A 17 4.88 -6.86 -3.43
C VAL A 17 3.56 -6.60 -2.70
N VAL A 18 2.58 -7.49 -2.88
CA VAL A 18 1.27 -7.37 -2.20
C VAL A 18 1.17 -8.37 -1.04
N TYR A 19 0.63 -7.90 0.08
CA TYR A 19 0.41 -8.68 1.29
C TYR A 19 -0.75 -8.11 2.11
N GLY A 20 -1.38 -8.96 2.93
CA GLY A 20 -2.42 -8.50 3.85
C GLY A 20 -1.83 -8.01 5.16
N VAL A 21 -2.37 -6.93 5.71
CA VAL A 21 -2.04 -6.40 7.04
C VAL A 21 -3.29 -6.33 7.91
N GLU A 22 -3.10 -6.46 9.22
CA GLU A 22 -4.20 -6.29 10.17
C GLU A 22 -4.44 -4.81 10.42
N VAL A 23 -5.70 -4.40 10.49
CA VAL A 23 -6.09 -3.04 10.85
C VAL A 23 -6.80 -3.11 12.20
N ALA A 24 -6.30 -2.36 13.18
CA ALA A 24 -6.86 -2.35 14.52
C ALA A 24 -8.36 -2.01 14.48
N ASN A 25 -9.14 -2.64 15.36
CA ASN A 25 -10.59 -2.45 15.47
C ASN A 25 -11.40 -2.82 14.21
N THR A 26 -10.86 -3.66 13.33
CA THR A 26 -11.58 -4.22 12.18
C THR A 26 -11.51 -5.74 12.18
N ASN A 27 -12.56 -6.40 11.66
CA ASN A 27 -12.57 -7.85 11.47
C ASN A 27 -12.05 -8.16 10.06
N GLY A 28 -10.74 -8.44 9.94
CA GLY A 28 -10.16 -8.89 8.68
C GLY A 28 -8.74 -8.37 8.44
N ARG A 29 -8.29 -8.53 7.19
CA ARG A 29 -7.02 -8.01 6.71
C ARG A 29 -7.27 -7.02 5.58
N ALA A 30 -6.61 -5.88 5.65
CA ALA A 30 -6.54 -4.92 4.57
C ALA A 30 -5.47 -5.33 3.57
N GLY A 31 -5.70 -5.05 2.29
CA GLY A 31 -4.66 -5.15 1.27
C GLY A 31 -3.61 -4.06 1.46
N MET A 32 -2.33 -4.45 1.47
CA MET A 32 -1.20 -3.54 1.41
C MET A 32 -0.31 -3.89 0.22
N ALA A 33 0.15 -2.87 -0.50
CA ALA A 33 1.12 -3.04 -1.58
C ALA A 33 2.38 -2.22 -1.25
N CYS A 34 3.53 -2.89 -1.27
CA CYS A 34 4.81 -2.22 -1.36
C CYS A 34 5.12 -2.09 -2.86
N ILE A 35 5.39 -0.88 -3.33
CA ILE A 35 5.71 -0.58 -4.72
C ILE A 35 7.03 0.17 -4.79
N ARG A 36 7.81 -0.12 -5.82
CA ARG A 36 8.99 0.63 -6.19
C ARG A 36 8.68 1.48 -7.41
N LEU A 37 8.80 2.78 -7.28
CA LEU A 37 8.57 3.69 -8.40
C LEU A 37 9.83 3.87 -9.24
N ALA A 38 9.65 4.00 -10.55
CA ALA A 38 10.68 4.41 -11.51
C ALA A 38 10.79 5.93 -11.65
N CYS A 39 9.86 6.68 -11.05
CA CYS A 39 9.83 8.14 -10.98
C CYS A 39 9.96 8.64 -9.52
N ALA A 40 10.08 9.95 -9.35
CA ALA A 40 10.01 10.54 -8.02
C ALA A 40 8.58 10.39 -7.45
N PRO A 41 8.41 10.16 -6.13
CA PRO A 41 7.09 10.05 -5.49
C PRO A 41 6.16 11.25 -5.73
N GLU A 42 6.72 12.45 -5.84
CA GLU A 42 5.99 13.69 -6.12
C GLU A 42 5.41 13.77 -7.53
N ASP A 43 6.02 13.07 -8.49
CA ASP A 43 5.56 13.02 -9.88
C ASP A 43 4.54 11.90 -10.11
N PHE A 44 4.34 11.02 -9.13
CA PHE A 44 3.45 9.88 -9.25
C PHE A 44 1.99 10.23 -8.98
N ASP A 45 1.12 9.94 -9.96
CA ASP A 45 -0.31 10.22 -9.85
C ASP A 45 -1.07 9.09 -9.13
N PHE A 46 -1.18 9.24 -7.81
CA PHE A 46 -1.95 8.35 -6.95
C PHE A 46 -3.46 8.32 -7.22
N GLN A 47 -4.03 9.38 -7.79
CA GLN A 47 -5.45 9.43 -8.13
C GLN A 47 -5.74 8.59 -9.37
N THR A 48 -4.89 8.72 -10.40
CA THR A 48 -4.96 7.88 -11.60
C THR A 48 -4.70 6.42 -11.26
N LEU A 49 -3.72 6.12 -10.40
CA LEU A 49 -3.49 4.76 -9.91
C LEU A 49 -4.75 4.17 -9.26
N LEU A 50 -5.34 4.87 -8.29
CA LEU A 50 -6.53 4.37 -7.59
C LEU A 50 -7.71 4.16 -8.56
N THR A 51 -7.90 5.09 -9.48
CA THR A 51 -8.95 5.00 -10.51
C THR A 51 -8.75 3.74 -11.37
N HIS A 52 -7.53 3.50 -11.84
CA HIS A 52 -7.18 2.32 -12.61
C HIS A 52 -7.44 1.03 -11.82
N LEU A 53 -6.93 0.94 -10.57
CA LEU A 53 -7.12 -0.21 -9.71
C LEU A 53 -8.60 -0.53 -9.47
N ARG A 54 -9.43 0.49 -9.22
CA ARG A 54 -10.88 0.33 -9.01
C ARG A 54 -11.65 -0.10 -10.26
N GLN A 55 -11.12 0.14 -11.45
CA GLN A 55 -11.74 -0.29 -12.71
C GLN A 55 -11.45 -1.76 -13.01
N VAL A 56 -10.25 -2.24 -12.66
CA VAL A 56 -9.76 -3.57 -13.07
C VAL A 56 -9.77 -4.61 -11.95
N LEU A 57 -9.90 -4.18 -10.69
CA LEU A 57 -9.99 -5.04 -9.52
C LEU A 57 -11.35 -4.92 -8.83
N PRO A 58 -11.85 -6.00 -8.22
CA PRO A 58 -12.98 -5.90 -7.32
C PRO A 58 -12.62 -5.03 -6.10
N ALA A 59 -13.60 -4.34 -5.52
CA ALA A 59 -13.38 -3.35 -4.46
C ALA A 59 -12.56 -3.90 -3.26
N TYR A 60 -12.76 -5.16 -2.88
CA TYR A 60 -12.04 -5.81 -1.78
C TYR A 60 -10.56 -6.13 -2.08
N ALA A 61 -10.17 -6.14 -3.36
CA ALA A 61 -8.81 -6.46 -3.78
C ALA A 61 -7.93 -5.21 -3.99
N VAL A 62 -8.54 -4.02 -3.99
CA VAL A 62 -7.82 -2.76 -4.07
C VAL A 62 -7.04 -2.56 -2.76
N PRO A 63 -5.70 -2.38 -2.81
CA PRO A 63 -4.91 -2.12 -1.61
C PRO A 63 -5.39 -0.84 -0.90
N LEU A 64 -5.60 -0.92 0.40
CA LEU A 64 -5.91 0.25 1.23
C LEU A 64 -4.65 1.02 1.60
N PHE A 65 -3.50 0.34 1.66
CA PHE A 65 -2.22 0.94 2.01
C PHE A 65 -1.20 0.73 0.90
N LEU A 66 -0.42 1.77 0.63
CA LEU A 66 0.75 1.73 -0.24
C LEU A 66 2.01 2.08 0.56
N ARG A 67 3.11 1.42 0.24
CA ARG A 67 4.45 1.76 0.70
C ARG A 67 5.33 2.00 -0.50
N LEU A 68 6.06 3.11 -0.53
CA LEU A 68 7.02 3.41 -1.59
C LEU A 68 8.43 3.03 -1.14
N SER A 69 8.95 1.90 -1.61
CA SER A 69 10.30 1.46 -1.26
C SER A 69 11.30 1.96 -2.30
N ALA A 70 12.40 2.58 -1.87
CA ALA A 70 13.50 2.94 -2.77
C ALA A 70 14.28 1.70 -3.25
N GLU A 71 14.44 0.74 -2.35
CA GLU A 71 15.06 -0.56 -2.61
C GLU A 71 14.10 -1.65 -2.18
N MET A 72 13.86 -2.61 -3.07
CA MET A 72 13.28 -3.89 -2.69
C MET A 72 14.43 -4.89 -2.64
N GLU A 73 14.72 -5.46 -1.47
CA GLU A 73 15.84 -6.41 -1.32
C GLU A 73 15.75 -7.52 -2.39
N THR A 74 16.69 -7.50 -3.33
CA THR A 74 16.71 -8.40 -4.50
C THR A 74 17.34 -9.76 -4.19
N THR A 75 17.99 -9.93 -3.03
CA THR A 75 18.76 -11.15 -2.71
C THR A 75 18.06 -12.01 -1.65
N GLY A 76 17.24 -12.97 -2.08
CA GLY A 76 16.72 -14.02 -1.20
C GLY A 76 15.30 -14.47 -1.54
N THR A 77 15.02 -15.76 -1.38
CA THR A 77 13.74 -16.42 -1.67
C THR A 77 12.52 -15.63 -1.17
N PHE A 78 11.50 -15.44 -2.02
CA PHE A 78 10.28 -14.62 -1.80
C PHE A 78 9.57 -14.78 -0.44
N LYS A 79 9.74 -15.93 0.25
CA LYS A 79 9.19 -16.18 1.59
C LYS A 79 9.81 -15.30 2.68
N HIS A 80 11.11 -15.01 2.61
CA HIS A 80 11.78 -14.16 3.61
C HIS A 80 11.44 -12.66 3.43
N LYS A 81 10.98 -12.26 2.23
CA LYS A 81 10.66 -10.86 1.90
C LYS A 81 9.34 -10.37 2.53
N LYS A 82 8.31 -11.23 2.60
CA LYS A 82 6.96 -10.82 3.04
C LYS A 82 6.79 -10.79 4.56
N ALA A 83 7.60 -11.54 5.32
CA ALA A 83 7.51 -11.56 6.79
C ALA A 83 7.79 -10.19 7.42
N PRO A 84 8.95 -9.53 7.16
CA PRO A 84 9.22 -8.21 7.74
C PRO A 84 8.24 -7.14 7.24
N LEU A 85 7.83 -7.21 5.98
CA LEU A 85 6.82 -6.28 5.42
C LEU A 85 5.45 -6.42 6.11
N LYS A 86 5.02 -7.64 6.39
CA LYS A 86 3.77 -7.90 7.13
C LYS A 86 3.88 -7.47 8.58
N GLU A 87 5.04 -7.66 9.21
CA GLU A 87 5.28 -7.24 10.58
C GLU A 87 5.31 -5.72 10.71
N GLN A 88 6.00 -5.01 9.80
CA GLN A 88 6.06 -3.55 9.78
C GLN A 88 4.71 -2.92 9.43
N ALA A 89 3.94 -3.57 8.54
CA ALA A 89 2.63 -3.09 8.09
C ALA A 89 2.66 -1.60 7.69
N TYR A 90 1.64 -0.83 8.05
CA TYR A 90 1.54 0.61 7.81
C TYR A 90 2.04 1.45 9.01
N ASP A 91 3.00 0.92 9.78
CA ASP A 91 3.52 1.60 10.97
C ASP A 91 4.67 2.56 10.62
N LEU A 92 4.41 3.86 10.79
CA LEU A 92 5.37 4.94 10.55
C LEU A 92 6.57 4.93 11.51
N GLU A 93 6.53 4.23 12.65
CA GLU A 93 7.68 4.11 13.54
C GLU A 93 8.60 2.94 13.17
N ARG A 94 8.05 1.94 12.46
CA ARG A 94 8.77 0.73 12.05
C ARG A 94 9.20 0.77 10.59
N CYS A 95 8.70 1.74 9.83
CA CYS A 95 8.97 1.94 8.43
C CYS A 95 9.46 3.37 8.19
N SER A 96 10.64 3.50 7.59
CA SER A 96 11.20 4.80 7.15
C SER A 96 10.70 5.24 5.78
N ASP A 97 10.06 4.33 5.04
CA ASP A 97 9.59 4.59 3.69
C ASP A 97 8.29 5.42 3.70
N PRO A 98 8.05 6.23 2.66
CA PRO A 98 6.77 6.91 2.50
C PRO A 98 5.60 5.92 2.46
N LEU A 99 4.66 6.11 3.38
CA LEU A 99 3.42 5.34 3.45
C LEU A 99 2.27 6.21 2.96
N TYR A 100 1.32 5.58 2.28
CA TYR A 100 0.10 6.20 1.81
C TYR A 100 -1.10 5.32 2.17
N ALA A 101 -2.23 5.94 2.45
CA ALA A 101 -3.49 5.26 2.68
C ALA A 101 -4.56 5.79 1.72
N TRP A 102 -5.41 4.89 1.24
CA TRP A 102 -6.69 5.28 0.67
C TRP A 102 -7.69 5.41 1.81
N LEU A 103 -8.34 6.56 1.94
CA LEU A 103 -9.35 6.80 2.97
C LEU A 103 -10.77 6.67 2.38
N PRO A 104 -11.75 6.21 3.18
CA PRO A 104 -13.15 6.23 2.77
C PRO A 104 -13.57 7.63 2.32
N GLY A 105 -14.14 7.73 1.12
CA GLY A 105 -14.56 9.00 0.51
C GLY A 105 -13.46 9.79 -0.20
N SER A 106 -12.20 9.34 -0.15
CA SER A 106 -11.12 9.92 -0.97
C SER A 106 -11.08 9.30 -2.36
N ASP A 107 -10.70 10.10 -3.35
CA ASP A 107 -10.45 9.73 -4.74
C ASP A 107 -8.97 9.46 -5.04
N ARG A 108 -8.10 9.52 -4.03
CA ARG A 108 -6.66 9.29 -4.17
C ARG A 108 -6.06 8.60 -2.94
N TYR A 109 -4.85 8.07 -3.10
CA TYR A 109 -4.01 7.76 -1.95
C TYR A 109 -3.43 9.05 -1.36
N VAL A 110 -3.49 9.17 -0.03
CA VAL A 110 -2.97 10.31 0.73
C VAL A 110 -1.78 9.88 1.59
N PRO A 111 -0.77 10.75 1.80
CA PRO A 111 0.34 10.44 2.69
C PRO A 111 -0.16 10.08 4.09
N LEU A 112 0.36 8.98 4.64
CA LEU A 112 0.06 8.56 5.99
C LEU A 112 0.85 9.41 6.98
N THR A 113 0.14 10.17 7.81
CA THR A 113 0.74 10.92 8.93
C THR A 113 0.51 10.17 10.24
N ARG A 114 1.21 10.55 11.31
CA ARG A 114 1.02 9.94 12.64
C ARG A 114 -0.42 10.12 13.13
N GLU A 115 -1.01 11.29 12.86
CA GLU A 115 -2.39 11.60 13.17
C GLU A 115 -3.34 10.70 12.39
N LEU A 116 -3.07 10.47 11.10
CA LEU A 116 -3.90 9.62 10.26
C LEU A 116 -3.79 8.15 10.66
N GLN A 117 -2.58 7.64 10.93
CA GLN A 117 -2.36 6.29 11.45
C GLN A 117 -3.11 6.09 12.78
N ALA A 118 -3.03 7.05 13.70
CA ALA A 118 -3.77 7.01 14.96
C ALA A 118 -5.29 7.02 14.74
N ALA A 119 -5.80 7.84 13.82
CA ALA A 119 -7.23 7.88 13.49
C ALA A 119 -7.73 6.57 12.85
N ILE A 120 -6.93 5.95 11.98
CA ILE A 120 -7.21 4.63 11.41
C ILE A 120 -7.23 3.57 12.52
N ALA A 121 -6.21 3.57 13.39
CA ALA A 121 -6.11 2.62 14.49
C ALA A 121 -7.26 2.79 15.51
N ALA A 122 -7.74 4.02 15.72
CA ALA A 122 -8.89 4.32 16.57
C ALA A 122 -10.25 3.95 15.93
N GLY A 123 -10.27 3.52 14.65
CA GLY A 123 -11.49 3.15 13.94
C GLY A 123 -12.34 4.34 13.50
N HIS A 124 -11.75 5.54 13.37
CA HIS A 124 -12.46 6.71 12.85
C HIS A 124 -12.84 6.56 11.37
N TYR A 125 -12.10 5.72 10.64
CA TYR A 125 -12.40 5.36 9.26
C TYR A 125 -13.00 3.96 9.20
N ARG A 126 -14.16 3.85 8.54
CA ARG A 126 -14.82 2.57 8.28
C ARG A 126 -14.48 2.12 6.87
N TYR A 127 -13.63 1.10 6.80
CA TYR A 127 -13.25 0.39 5.59
C TYR A 127 -14.24 -0.71 5.24
#